data_AF-A0A0P6XKG8-F1
#
_entry.id   AF-A0A0P6XKG8-F1
#
_cell.length_a   1.000
_cell.length_b   1.000
_cell.length_c   1.000
_cell.angle_alpha   90.00
_cell.angle_beta   90.00
_cell.angle_gamma   90.00
#
_symmetry.space_group_name_H-M   'P 1'
#
loop_
_entity.id
_entity.type
_entity.pdbx_description
1 polymer ?
#
loop_
_entity_poly.entity_id
_entity_poly.type
_entity_poly.pdbx_seq_one_letter_code
_entity_poly.pdbx_strand_id
1 'polypeptide(L)'
;MENQEPQSQPIMEQVMELFYQGRRVDAQQLLARHLINAPQDAEAWFTMSKLVDDEDRRKQCLERALALQPDHAEAQWALTKMKPDQRPDEDPHQALENALRNEGAFSASAPVSMIEEETQAALPAEAGAAVPQDARRPTVEAWVYPPVKAGTFVLLGAGLLLSLGMAVAGGFLFFQQMQSGLAPGALSVLALPGGLLLAGLLLSVAALIALTRRGAKAAVFGRLNRSGKIASGQIADRWTEWEMEDVSDVYMVSYLFELQRRDGGKDAFWAKQQVSKKLWDRLPPRTPVKIRYLGDNPNVSRLEMHYKL
;
A
#
# COMPACT_ATOMS: atom_id res chain seq x y z
N MET A 1 -38.52 -32.62 -17.54
CA MET A 1 -37.39 -31.76 -17.96
C MET A 1 -37.42 -30.54 -17.05
N GLU A 2 -36.80 -30.67 -15.89
CA GLU A 2 -36.63 -29.59 -14.92
C GLU A 2 -35.51 -28.70 -15.46
N ASN A 3 -35.87 -27.50 -15.92
CA ASN A 3 -34.90 -26.47 -16.28
C ASN A 3 -34.16 -26.08 -15.00
N GLN A 4 -32.94 -26.59 -14.85
CA GLN A 4 -31.97 -26.05 -13.90
C GLN A 4 -31.64 -24.63 -14.38
N GLU A 5 -32.21 -23.62 -13.71
CA GLU A 5 -31.74 -22.25 -13.86
C GLU A 5 -30.22 -22.25 -13.56
N PRO A 6 -29.39 -21.69 -14.45
CA PRO A 6 -27.95 -21.64 -14.22
C PRO A 6 -27.71 -20.92 -12.90
N GLN A 7 -27.01 -21.59 -11.98
CA GLN A 7 -26.70 -21.06 -10.65
C GLN A 7 -26.10 -19.66 -10.82
N SER A 8 -26.91 -18.65 -10.56
CA SER A 8 -26.48 -17.27 -10.53
C SER A 8 -25.42 -17.19 -9.45
N GLN A 9 -24.17 -17.00 -9.84
CA GLN A 9 -23.11 -16.74 -8.88
C GLN A 9 -23.58 -15.62 -7.95
N PRO A 10 -23.35 -15.73 -6.63
CA PRO A 10 -23.79 -14.73 -5.68
C PRO A 10 -23.30 -13.37 -6.17
N ILE A 11 -24.20 -12.39 -6.27
CA ILE A 11 -23.92 -11.08 -6.87
C ILE A 11 -22.66 -10.42 -6.30
N MET A 12 -22.35 -10.71 -5.03
CA MET A 12 -21.16 -10.23 -4.36
C MET A 12 -19.86 -10.78 -4.96
N GLU A 13 -19.82 -12.03 -5.41
CA GLU A 13 -18.67 -12.64 -6.07
C GLU A 13 -18.36 -11.92 -7.39
N GLN A 14 -19.39 -11.59 -8.18
CA GLN A 14 -19.24 -10.83 -9.42
C GLN A 14 -18.76 -9.40 -9.17
N VAL A 15 -19.28 -8.74 -8.13
CA VAL A 15 -18.83 -7.40 -7.72
C VAL A 15 -17.34 -7.43 -7.33
N MET A 16 -16.93 -8.44 -6.57
CA MET A 16 -15.53 -8.60 -6.17
C MET A 16 -14.62 -8.93 -7.36
N GLU A 17 -15.06 -9.75 -8.29
CA GLU A 17 -14.31 -10.03 -9.53
C GLU A 17 -14.07 -8.75 -10.34
N LEU A 18 -15.11 -7.96 -10.59
CA LEU A 18 -15.00 -6.67 -11.29
C LEU A 18 -14.05 -5.72 -10.56
N PHE A 19 -14.11 -5.70 -9.23
CA PHE A 19 -13.24 -4.90 -8.40
C PHE A 19 -11.75 -5.31 -8.52
N TYR A 20 -11.43 -6.61 -8.46
CA TYR A 20 -10.06 -7.13 -8.62
C TYR A 20 -9.53 -6.95 -10.05
N GLN A 21 -10.39 -6.91 -11.05
CA GLN A 21 -10.05 -6.55 -12.43
C GLN A 21 -9.80 -5.04 -12.63
N GLY A 22 -9.95 -4.22 -11.58
CA GLY A 22 -9.79 -2.76 -11.64
C GLY A 22 -11.00 -2.03 -12.24
N ARG A 23 -12.09 -2.74 -12.53
CA ARG A 23 -13.33 -2.21 -13.12
C ARG A 23 -14.28 -1.66 -12.05
N ARG A 24 -13.79 -0.71 -11.26
CA ARG A 24 -14.50 -0.18 -10.08
C ARG A 24 -15.86 0.45 -10.39
N VAL A 25 -15.97 1.17 -11.52
CA VAL A 25 -17.24 1.79 -11.94
C VAL A 25 -18.30 0.73 -12.25
N ASP A 26 -17.92 -0.35 -12.90
CA ASP A 26 -18.85 -1.45 -13.23
C ASP A 26 -19.30 -2.18 -11.95
N ALA A 27 -18.37 -2.42 -11.02
CA ALA A 27 -18.67 -3.00 -9.71
C ALA A 27 -19.67 -2.12 -8.91
N GLN A 28 -19.45 -0.80 -8.88
CA GLN A 28 -20.37 0.14 -8.24
C GLN A 28 -21.76 0.11 -8.88
N GLN A 29 -21.86 0.11 -10.21
CA GLN A 29 -23.15 0.08 -10.90
C GLN A 29 -23.91 -1.23 -10.65
N LEU A 30 -23.21 -2.37 -10.65
CA LEU A 30 -23.80 -3.67 -10.36
C LEU A 30 -24.36 -3.71 -8.93
N LEU A 31 -23.56 -3.24 -7.96
CA LEU A 31 -23.96 -3.21 -6.55
C LEU A 31 -25.09 -2.20 -6.29
N ALA A 32 -25.10 -1.06 -6.98
CA ALA A 32 -26.21 -0.10 -6.90
C ALA A 32 -27.53 -0.72 -7.39
N ARG A 33 -27.52 -1.48 -8.48
CA ARG A 33 -28.70 -2.20 -8.98
C ARG A 33 -29.19 -3.25 -7.98
N HIS A 34 -28.27 -3.96 -7.34
CA HIS A 34 -28.60 -4.90 -6.27
C HIS A 34 -29.30 -4.21 -5.10
N LEU A 35 -28.74 -3.11 -4.61
CA LEU A 35 -29.29 -2.34 -3.47
C LEU A 35 -30.66 -1.72 -3.76
N ILE A 36 -31.00 -1.47 -5.03
CA ILE A 36 -32.36 -1.05 -5.42
C ILE A 36 -33.38 -2.17 -5.14
N ASN A 37 -33.01 -3.42 -5.41
CA ASN A 37 -33.90 -4.58 -5.22
C ASN A 37 -33.83 -5.15 -3.79
N ALA A 38 -32.68 -5.02 -3.13
CA ALA A 38 -32.41 -5.54 -1.79
C ALA A 38 -31.84 -4.44 -0.87
N PRO A 39 -32.64 -3.42 -0.52
CA PRO A 39 -32.16 -2.28 0.28
C PRO A 39 -31.81 -2.63 1.74
N GLN A 40 -32.17 -3.84 2.19
CA GLN A 40 -31.92 -4.34 3.54
C GLN A 40 -30.64 -5.20 3.65
N ASP A 41 -29.89 -5.33 2.55
CA ASP A 41 -28.64 -6.10 2.54
C ASP A 41 -27.49 -5.28 3.13
N ALA A 42 -27.18 -5.55 4.41
CA ALA A 42 -26.13 -4.86 5.15
C ALA A 42 -24.74 -5.07 4.54
N GLU A 43 -24.45 -6.27 4.05
CA GLU A 43 -23.16 -6.62 3.44
C GLU A 43 -22.95 -5.88 2.12
N ALA A 44 -24.01 -5.71 1.33
CA ALA A 44 -23.98 -4.89 0.11
C ALA A 44 -23.72 -3.41 0.40
N TRP A 45 -24.35 -2.84 1.44
CA TRP A 45 -24.06 -1.45 1.85
C TRP A 45 -22.61 -1.28 2.32
N PHE A 46 -22.08 -2.23 3.08
CA PHE A 46 -20.68 -2.22 3.49
C PHE A 46 -19.72 -2.38 2.30
N THR A 47 -20.04 -3.26 1.34
CA THR A 47 -19.21 -3.42 0.13
C THR A 47 -19.22 -2.15 -0.72
N MET A 48 -20.36 -1.45 -0.80
CA MET A 48 -20.48 -0.18 -1.51
C MET A 48 -19.55 0.89 -0.89
N SER A 49 -19.42 0.92 0.44
CA SER A 49 -18.52 1.86 1.11
C SER A 49 -17.05 1.67 0.70
N LYS A 50 -16.62 0.43 0.40
CA LYS A 50 -15.26 0.14 -0.09
C LYS A 50 -15.04 0.60 -1.52
N LEU A 51 -16.10 0.66 -2.32
CA LEU A 51 -16.04 1.03 -3.73
C LEU A 51 -16.09 2.54 -3.94
N VAL A 52 -16.79 3.28 -3.09
CA VAL A 52 -16.97 4.74 -3.23
C VAL A 52 -15.73 5.50 -2.75
N ASP A 53 -15.22 6.41 -3.59
CA ASP A 53 -14.06 7.24 -3.28
C ASP A 53 -14.41 8.46 -2.41
N ASP A 54 -15.63 8.99 -2.54
CA ASP A 54 -16.14 10.13 -1.77
C ASP A 54 -16.36 9.77 -0.29
N GLU A 55 -15.77 10.56 0.60
CA GLU A 55 -15.72 10.27 2.03
C GLU A 55 -17.10 10.32 2.70
N ASP A 56 -17.91 11.33 2.35
CA ASP A 56 -19.25 11.52 2.90
C ASP A 56 -20.18 10.38 2.48
N ARG A 57 -20.17 10.00 1.20
CA ARG A 57 -20.95 8.85 0.72
C ARG A 57 -20.49 7.54 1.33
N ARG A 58 -19.18 7.35 1.50
CA ARG A 58 -18.62 6.16 2.18
C ARG A 58 -19.15 6.08 3.62
N LYS A 59 -19.14 7.19 4.35
CA LYS A 59 -19.69 7.27 5.71
C LYS A 59 -21.18 6.92 5.74
N GLN A 60 -21.99 7.48 4.84
CA GLN A 60 -23.42 7.16 4.73
C GLN A 60 -23.67 5.67 4.47
N CYS A 61 -22.87 5.04 3.61
CA CYS A 61 -22.98 3.59 3.35
C CYS A 61 -22.67 2.75 4.60
N LEU A 62 -21.63 3.12 5.35
CA LEU A 62 -21.28 2.45 6.61
C LEU A 62 -22.35 2.61 7.69
N GLU A 63 -22.87 3.83 7.85
CA GLU A 63 -23.97 4.11 8.79
C GLU A 63 -25.23 3.31 8.42
N ARG A 64 -25.52 3.16 7.12
CA ARG A 64 -26.64 2.35 6.64
C ARG A 64 -26.44 0.86 6.91
N ALA A 65 -25.24 0.33 6.69
CA ALA A 65 -24.91 -1.05 7.01
C ALA A 65 -25.08 -1.34 8.51
N LEU A 66 -24.61 -0.44 9.38
CA LEU A 66 -24.75 -0.57 10.84
C LEU A 66 -26.19 -0.40 11.33
N ALA A 67 -27.00 0.42 10.66
CA ALA A 67 -28.42 0.55 10.97
C ALA A 67 -29.19 -0.76 10.67
N LEU A 68 -28.76 -1.52 9.67
CA LEU A 68 -29.35 -2.81 9.30
C LEU A 68 -28.80 -3.95 10.17
N GLN A 69 -27.49 -3.95 10.41
CA GLN A 69 -26.81 -4.95 11.21
C GLN A 69 -25.86 -4.27 12.21
N PRO A 70 -26.33 -3.97 13.44
CA PRO A 70 -25.54 -3.28 14.45
C PRO A 70 -24.25 -4.01 14.82
N ASP A 71 -24.26 -5.35 14.77
CA ASP A 71 -23.12 -6.20 15.13
C ASP A 71 -22.10 -6.39 13.99
N HIS A 72 -22.19 -5.62 12.90
CA HIS A 72 -21.27 -5.71 11.78
C HIS A 72 -19.89 -5.11 12.14
N ALA A 73 -19.04 -5.91 12.77
CA ALA A 73 -17.74 -5.51 13.33
C ALA A 73 -16.85 -4.73 12.35
N GLU A 74 -16.82 -5.16 11.08
CA GLU A 74 -16.01 -4.51 10.05
C GLU A 74 -16.50 -3.10 9.70
N ALA A 75 -17.82 -2.87 9.67
CA ALA A 75 -18.41 -1.57 9.42
C ALA A 75 -18.20 -0.63 10.60
N GLN A 76 -18.28 -1.13 11.84
CA GLN A 76 -17.96 -0.36 13.06
C GLN A 76 -16.49 0.10 13.05
N TRP A 77 -15.58 -0.82 12.73
CA TRP A 77 -14.16 -0.52 12.65
C TRP A 77 -13.85 0.51 11.56
N ALA A 78 -14.43 0.34 10.37
CA ALA A 78 -14.27 1.29 9.27
C ALA A 78 -14.77 2.69 9.63
N LEU A 79 -15.95 2.79 10.26
CA LEU A 79 -16.52 4.08 10.68
C LEU A 79 -15.67 4.75 11.76
N THR A 80 -15.12 3.97 12.70
CA THR A 80 -14.22 4.49 13.74
C THR A 80 -12.93 5.06 13.15
N LYS A 81 -12.37 4.42 12.11
CA LYS A 81 -11.18 4.92 11.42
C LYS A 81 -11.45 6.20 10.60
N MET A 82 -12.68 6.35 10.10
CA MET A 82 -13.12 7.55 9.38
C MET A 82 -13.53 8.72 10.27
N LYS A 83 -13.63 8.52 11.59
CA LYS A 83 -13.69 9.63 12.54
C LYS A 83 -12.25 9.97 12.91
N PRO A 84 -11.56 10.87 12.18
CA PRO A 84 -10.29 11.37 12.66
C PRO A 84 -10.59 12.02 14.00
N ASP A 85 -10.09 11.40 15.09
CA ASP A 85 -10.01 11.92 16.45
C ASP A 85 -10.84 13.20 16.63
N GLN A 86 -12.17 13.04 16.68
CA GLN A 86 -13.02 14.09 17.20
C GLN A 86 -12.67 14.13 18.69
N ARG A 87 -11.58 14.84 19.02
CA ARG A 87 -11.70 15.77 20.12
C ARG A 87 -12.95 16.55 19.77
N PRO A 88 -14.03 16.43 20.55
CA PRO A 88 -15.23 17.20 20.30
C PRO A 88 -14.79 18.64 20.08
N ASP A 89 -15.44 19.30 19.13
CA ASP A 89 -15.18 20.67 18.70
C ASP A 89 -15.30 21.68 19.88
N GLU A 90 -14.45 21.56 20.90
CA GLU A 90 -14.04 22.68 21.71
C GLU A 90 -13.30 23.57 20.73
N ASP A 91 -14.01 24.61 20.30
CA ASP A 91 -13.42 25.82 19.74
C ASP A 91 -12.06 26.03 20.44
N PRO A 92 -10.93 26.13 19.72
CA PRO A 92 -9.63 26.38 20.33
C PRO A 92 -9.68 27.56 21.31
N HIS A 93 -10.59 28.51 21.09
CA HIS A 93 -10.89 29.57 22.03
C HIS A 93 -11.59 29.09 23.30
N GLN A 94 -12.55 28.16 23.25
CA GLN A 94 -13.16 27.56 24.45
C GLN A 94 -12.19 26.61 25.19
N ALA A 95 -11.39 25.81 24.48
CA ALA A 95 -10.37 24.97 25.14
C ALA A 95 -9.32 25.83 25.84
N LEU A 96 -8.89 26.93 25.19
CA LEU A 96 -8.00 27.92 25.78
C LEU A 96 -8.67 28.70 26.91
N GLU A 97 -9.95 29.09 26.77
CA GLU A 97 -10.70 29.80 27.80
C GLU A 97 -10.96 28.91 29.02
N ASN A 98 -11.24 27.63 28.84
CA ASN A 98 -11.39 26.64 29.91
C ASN A 98 -10.04 26.36 30.60
N ALA A 99 -8.95 26.30 29.84
CA ALA A 99 -7.60 26.18 30.40
C ALA A 99 -7.22 27.43 31.21
N LEU A 100 -7.42 28.63 30.65
CA LEU A 100 -7.16 29.91 31.32
C LEU A 100 -8.07 30.11 32.56
N ARG A 101 -9.32 29.67 32.49
CA ARG A 101 -10.28 29.73 33.60
C ARG A 101 -9.91 28.77 34.73
N ASN A 102 -9.37 27.60 34.41
CA ASN A 102 -8.87 26.65 35.41
C ASN A 102 -7.50 27.07 35.99
N GLU A 103 -6.66 27.76 35.22
CA GLU A 103 -5.41 28.33 35.73
C GLU A 103 -5.62 29.57 36.63
N GLY A 104 -6.79 30.21 36.54
CA GLY A 104 -7.21 31.30 37.45
C GLY A 104 -7.51 30.87 38.91
N ALA A 105 -7.49 29.57 39.22
CA ALA A 105 -7.63 29.08 40.59
C ALA A 105 -6.33 29.11 41.40
N PHE A 106 -5.18 29.39 40.77
CA PHE A 106 -3.93 29.61 41.48
C PHE A 106 -3.45 31.06 41.36
N SER A 107 -3.63 31.76 42.48
CA SER A 107 -2.79 32.86 42.92
C SER A 107 -2.97 34.21 42.22
N ALA A 108 -3.96 34.94 42.74
CA ALA A 108 -3.86 36.38 42.90
C ALA A 108 -2.52 36.76 43.55
N SER A 109 -1.67 37.50 42.83
CA SER A 109 -0.87 38.64 43.35
C SER A 109 0.25 39.03 42.37
N ALA A 110 0.07 40.12 41.63
CA ALA A 110 1.05 41.21 41.43
C ALA A 110 0.73 42.04 40.17
N PRO A 111 0.96 43.37 40.20
CA PRO A 111 0.41 44.31 39.22
C PRO A 111 1.23 44.43 37.92
N VAL A 112 0.48 44.61 36.84
CA VAL A 112 0.92 44.90 35.47
C VAL A 112 1.40 46.34 35.36
N SER A 113 2.64 46.54 34.91
CA SER A 113 3.12 47.81 34.38
C SER A 113 3.45 47.67 32.90
N MET A 114 2.70 48.42 32.10
CA MET A 114 2.96 49.01 30.78
C MET A 114 4.21 48.55 30.02
N ILE A 115 4.00 48.15 28.75
CA ILE A 115 4.69 48.70 27.57
C ILE A 115 3.76 48.47 26.37
N GLU A 116 3.22 49.57 25.85
CA GLU A 116 2.80 49.69 24.44
C GLU A 116 4.07 49.97 23.63
N GLU A 117 4.35 49.19 22.60
CA GLU A 117 5.14 49.71 21.48
C GLU A 117 4.71 49.08 20.15
N GLU A 118 4.00 49.94 19.43
CA GLU A 118 3.60 49.94 18.05
C GLU A 118 4.80 49.72 17.11
N THR A 119 4.76 48.67 16.26
CA THR A 119 5.58 48.64 15.04
C THR A 119 4.84 47.91 13.93
N GLN A 120 4.00 48.65 13.21
CA GLN A 120 3.56 48.32 11.86
C GLN A 120 4.69 48.64 10.88
N ALA A 121 5.35 47.61 10.35
CA ALA A 121 6.25 47.74 9.21
C ALA A 121 5.63 47.04 8.00
N ALA A 122 5.48 47.82 6.93
CA ALA A 122 4.84 47.48 5.68
C ALA A 122 5.55 46.33 4.93
N LEU A 123 4.77 45.33 4.53
CA LEU A 123 5.16 44.29 3.58
C LEU A 123 4.97 44.83 2.14
N PRO A 124 6.00 44.80 1.28
CA PRO A 124 5.82 45.08 -0.13
C PRO A 124 5.11 43.90 -0.81
N ALA A 125 4.14 44.24 -1.66
CA ALA A 125 3.42 43.30 -2.51
C ALA A 125 4.40 42.55 -3.42
N GLU A 126 4.66 41.27 -3.11
CA GLU A 126 5.31 40.37 -4.06
C GLU A 126 4.35 40.08 -5.21
N ALA A 127 4.76 40.56 -6.38
CA ALA A 127 4.16 40.25 -7.66
C ALA A 127 4.07 38.73 -7.84
N GLY A 128 2.88 38.25 -8.18
CA GLY A 128 2.62 36.85 -8.51
C GLY A 128 3.47 36.40 -9.69
N ALA A 129 4.64 35.85 -9.40
CA ALA A 129 5.36 34.98 -10.31
C ALA A 129 4.50 33.71 -10.49
N ALA A 130 3.79 33.64 -11.61
CA ALA A 130 3.10 32.44 -12.05
C ALA A 130 4.06 31.26 -11.98
N VAL A 131 3.86 30.38 -11.01
CA VAL A 131 4.57 29.10 -10.92
C VAL A 131 4.26 28.35 -12.22
N PRO A 132 5.26 28.00 -13.05
CA PRO A 132 5.03 27.24 -14.26
C PRO A 132 4.47 25.87 -13.88
N GLN A 133 3.15 25.69 -14.04
CA GLN A 133 2.45 24.44 -13.74
C GLN A 133 2.78 23.32 -14.73
N ASP A 134 3.62 23.57 -15.75
CA ASP A 134 3.78 22.71 -16.92
C ASP A 134 5.16 22.03 -17.02
N ALA A 135 5.94 22.03 -15.94
CA ALA A 135 7.07 21.12 -15.82
C ALA A 135 6.53 19.70 -15.66
N ARG A 136 6.26 19.04 -16.80
CA ARG A 136 5.87 17.63 -16.90
C ARG A 136 6.64 16.84 -15.87
N ARG A 137 5.94 16.39 -14.81
CA ARG A 137 6.50 15.49 -13.80
C ARG A 137 7.14 14.34 -14.58
N PRO A 138 8.46 14.15 -14.57
CA PRO A 138 9.05 13.00 -15.23
C PRO A 138 8.46 11.78 -14.53
N THR A 139 7.63 11.02 -15.25
CA THR A 139 6.94 9.81 -14.81
C THR A 139 7.95 8.67 -14.70
N VAL A 140 9.02 8.88 -13.95
CA VAL A 140 9.94 7.79 -13.62
C VAL A 140 9.37 7.17 -12.36
N GLU A 141 8.60 6.10 -12.55
CA GLU A 141 8.16 5.25 -11.46
C GLU A 141 9.38 4.66 -10.77
N ALA A 142 9.83 5.31 -9.71
CA ALA A 142 10.80 4.71 -8.81
C ALA A 142 10.17 3.48 -8.18
N TRP A 143 10.83 2.34 -8.35
CA TRP A 143 10.35 1.05 -7.87
C TRP A 143 10.42 1.01 -6.34
N VAL A 144 9.25 0.88 -5.72
CA VAL A 144 9.11 0.64 -4.29
C VAL A 144 9.44 -0.82 -4.05
N TYR A 145 10.50 -1.11 -3.30
CA TYR A 145 10.85 -2.48 -2.96
C TYR A 145 10.56 -2.73 -1.47
N PRO A 146 9.57 -3.57 -1.14
CA PRO A 146 9.39 -4.00 0.24
C PRO A 146 10.64 -4.74 0.72
N PRO A 147 11.05 -4.58 1.98
CA PRO A 147 12.12 -5.39 2.56
C PRO A 147 11.69 -6.86 2.50
N VAL A 148 12.36 -7.65 1.66
CA VAL A 148 12.10 -9.08 1.60
C VAL A 148 12.57 -9.68 2.93
N LYS A 149 11.62 -10.12 3.76
CA LYS A 149 11.95 -10.82 5.01
C LYS A 149 12.77 -12.05 4.68
N ALA A 150 13.87 -12.27 5.38
CA ALA A 150 14.78 -13.41 5.14
C ALA A 150 14.04 -14.76 5.14
N GLY A 151 12.99 -14.91 5.96
CA GLY A 151 12.15 -16.11 6.00
C GLY A 151 11.48 -16.46 4.66
N THR A 152 11.19 -15.47 3.80
CA THR A 152 10.55 -15.72 2.51
C THR A 152 11.47 -16.45 1.53
N PHE A 153 12.79 -16.27 1.63
CA PHE A 153 13.75 -17.02 0.81
C PHE A 153 13.87 -18.46 1.28
N VAL A 154 13.82 -18.70 2.60
CA VAL A 154 13.85 -20.05 3.17
C VAL A 154 12.61 -20.84 2.75
N LEU A 155 11.42 -20.24 2.84
CA LEU A 155 10.18 -20.88 2.42
C LEU A 155 10.17 -21.19 0.91
N LEU A 156 10.60 -20.26 0.07
CA LEU A 156 10.71 -20.52 -1.37
C LEU A 156 11.75 -21.61 -1.69
N GLY A 157 12.88 -21.60 -1.01
CA GLY A 157 13.91 -22.64 -1.17
C GLY A 157 13.39 -24.02 -0.75
N ALA A 158 12.69 -24.11 0.38
CA ALA A 158 12.06 -25.33 0.85
C ALA A 158 10.95 -25.81 -0.12
N GLY A 159 10.12 -24.90 -0.61
CA GLY A 159 9.10 -25.22 -1.62
C GLY A 159 9.70 -25.74 -2.93
N LEU A 160 10.81 -25.16 -3.38
CA LEU A 160 11.53 -25.63 -4.56
C LEU A 160 12.10 -27.04 -4.34
N LEU A 161 12.72 -27.31 -3.19
CA LEU A 161 13.23 -28.64 -2.85
C LEU A 161 12.11 -29.69 -2.77
N LEU A 162 10.97 -29.35 -2.17
CA LEU A 162 9.79 -30.23 -2.13
C LEU A 162 9.25 -30.52 -3.53
N SER A 163 9.11 -29.50 -4.38
CA SER A 163 8.64 -29.67 -5.77
C SER A 163 9.59 -30.54 -6.60
N LEU A 164 10.90 -30.37 -6.42
CA LEU A 164 11.92 -31.18 -7.08
C LEU A 164 11.87 -32.63 -6.59
N GLY A 165 11.68 -32.84 -5.29
CA GLY A 165 11.47 -34.17 -4.71
C GLY A 165 10.25 -34.88 -5.30
N MET A 166 9.12 -34.17 -5.46
CA MET A 166 7.92 -34.72 -6.11
C MET A 166 8.16 -35.05 -7.59
N ALA A 167 8.89 -34.20 -8.32
CA ALA A 167 9.23 -34.45 -9.73
C ALA A 167 10.12 -35.71 -9.89
N VAL A 168 11.12 -35.87 -9.03
CA VAL A 168 12.00 -37.05 -9.03
C VAL A 168 11.22 -38.32 -8.67
N ALA A 169 10.37 -38.27 -7.64
CA ALA A 169 9.53 -39.40 -7.24
C ALA A 169 8.52 -39.79 -8.33
N GLY A 170 7.84 -38.81 -8.95
CA GLY A 170 6.92 -39.04 -10.06
C GLY A 170 7.61 -39.62 -11.29
N GLY A 171 8.80 -39.11 -11.63
CA GLY A 171 9.62 -39.65 -12.72
C GLY A 171 10.08 -41.10 -12.48
N PHE A 172 10.46 -41.43 -11.25
CA PHE A 172 10.84 -42.79 -10.87
C PHE A 172 9.67 -43.77 -11.00
N LEU A 173 8.49 -43.41 -10.47
CA LEU A 173 7.27 -44.24 -10.58
C LEU A 173 6.86 -44.44 -12.04
N PHE A 174 6.91 -43.37 -12.85
CA PHE A 174 6.61 -43.44 -14.28
C PHE A 174 7.58 -44.38 -15.03
N PHE A 175 8.87 -44.28 -14.74
CA PHE A 175 9.89 -45.15 -15.34
C PHE A 175 9.69 -46.62 -14.95
N GLN A 176 9.40 -46.89 -13.67
CA GLN A 176 9.11 -48.24 -13.19
C GLN A 176 7.87 -48.84 -13.88
N GLN A 177 6.82 -48.03 -14.09
CA GLN A 177 5.63 -48.43 -14.82
C GLN A 177 5.95 -48.78 -16.29
N MET A 178 6.79 -47.98 -16.97
CA MET A 178 7.22 -48.28 -18.33
C MET A 178 7.98 -49.62 -18.45
N GLN A 179 8.80 -49.97 -17.45
CA GLN A 179 9.52 -51.25 -17.46
C GLN A 179 8.59 -52.46 -17.27
N SER A 180 7.45 -52.29 -16.59
CA SER A 180 6.52 -53.39 -16.29
C SER A 180 5.69 -53.88 -17.48
N GLY A 181 5.80 -53.23 -18.65
CA GLY A 181 5.02 -53.55 -19.85
C GLY A 181 3.61 -52.94 -19.75
N LEU A 182 3.29 -52.05 -20.68
CA LEU A 182 2.00 -51.36 -20.71
C LEU A 182 0.87 -52.33 -21.07
N ALA A 183 0.10 -52.75 -20.07
CA ALA A 183 -1.15 -53.46 -20.34
C ALA A 183 -2.12 -52.52 -21.08
N PRO A 184 -2.77 -52.96 -22.18
CA PRO A 184 -3.57 -52.11 -23.06
C PRO A 184 -4.82 -51.47 -22.42
N GLY A 185 -5.11 -51.73 -21.14
CA GLY A 185 -6.18 -51.08 -20.36
C GLY A 185 -5.72 -50.03 -19.34
N ALA A 186 -4.42 -49.77 -19.19
CA ALA A 186 -3.86 -49.00 -18.08
C ALA A 186 -3.76 -47.48 -18.31
N LEU A 187 -4.40 -46.93 -19.34
CA LEU A 187 -4.32 -45.49 -19.67
C LEU A 187 -4.86 -44.59 -18.54
N SER A 188 -5.83 -45.06 -17.76
CA SER A 188 -6.33 -44.36 -16.57
C SER A 188 -5.36 -44.36 -15.38
N VAL A 189 -4.47 -45.36 -15.28
CA VAL A 189 -3.46 -45.46 -14.20
C VAL A 189 -2.26 -44.55 -14.47
N LEU A 190 -1.98 -44.22 -15.73
CA LEU A 190 -0.91 -43.31 -16.15
C LEU A 190 -1.17 -41.82 -15.85
N ALA A 191 -2.44 -41.44 -15.67
CA ALA A 191 -2.82 -40.04 -15.49
C ALA A 191 -2.28 -39.43 -14.18
N LEU A 192 -2.21 -40.22 -13.11
CA LEU A 192 -1.76 -39.77 -11.79
C LEU A 192 -0.24 -39.45 -11.75
N PRO A 193 0.68 -40.37 -12.14
CA PRO A 193 2.12 -40.08 -12.08
C PRO A 193 2.54 -39.04 -13.12
N GLY A 194 1.96 -39.05 -14.33
CA GLY A 194 2.23 -38.04 -15.36
C GLY A 194 1.75 -36.65 -14.93
N GLY A 195 0.59 -36.56 -14.29
CA GLY A 195 0.05 -35.32 -13.74
C GLY A 195 0.91 -34.72 -12.63
N LEU A 196 1.41 -35.56 -11.70
CA LEU A 196 2.29 -35.11 -10.62
C LEU A 196 3.64 -34.59 -11.14
N LEU A 197 4.21 -35.20 -12.18
CA LEU A 197 5.45 -34.73 -12.80
C LEU A 197 5.26 -33.37 -13.45
N LEU A 198 4.21 -33.19 -14.24
CA LEU A 198 3.89 -31.90 -14.88
C LEU A 198 3.59 -30.82 -13.86
N ALA A 199 2.79 -31.11 -12.82
CA ALA A 199 2.48 -30.17 -11.75
C ALA A 199 3.73 -29.75 -10.97
N GLY A 200 4.61 -30.71 -10.62
CA GLY A 200 5.88 -30.44 -9.95
C GLY A 200 6.83 -29.58 -10.80
N LEU A 201 6.91 -29.86 -12.11
CA LEU A 201 7.73 -29.07 -13.04
C LEU A 201 7.19 -27.64 -13.18
N LEU A 202 5.88 -27.44 -13.31
CA LEU A 202 5.28 -26.11 -13.38
C LEU A 202 5.50 -25.30 -12.10
N LEU A 203 5.30 -25.92 -10.92
CA LEU A 203 5.54 -25.27 -9.63
C LEU A 203 7.02 -24.90 -9.44
N SER A 204 7.95 -25.77 -9.83
CA SER A 204 9.39 -25.47 -9.74
C SER A 204 9.81 -24.33 -10.66
N VAL A 205 9.28 -24.28 -11.90
CA VAL A 205 9.53 -23.15 -12.83
C VAL A 205 8.96 -21.85 -12.28
N ALA A 206 7.73 -21.85 -11.76
CA ALA A 206 7.13 -20.67 -11.14
C ALA A 206 7.94 -20.17 -9.93
N ALA A 207 8.38 -21.09 -9.07
CA ALA A 207 9.24 -20.78 -7.92
C ALA A 207 10.59 -20.21 -8.36
N LEU A 208 11.20 -20.75 -9.42
CA LEU A 208 12.46 -20.25 -9.98
C LEU A 208 12.30 -18.84 -10.57
N ILE A 209 11.21 -18.57 -11.30
CA ILE A 209 10.89 -17.23 -11.81
C ILE A 209 10.71 -16.24 -10.64
N ALA A 210 9.99 -16.64 -9.59
CA ALA A 210 9.84 -15.82 -8.39
C ALA A 210 11.19 -15.55 -7.70
N LEU A 211 12.06 -16.57 -7.61
CA LEU A 211 13.38 -16.47 -6.98
C LEU A 211 14.33 -15.56 -7.78
N THR A 212 14.36 -15.71 -9.11
CA THR A 212 15.19 -14.86 -9.99
C THR A 212 14.74 -13.41 -9.97
N ARG A 213 13.42 -13.14 -10.03
CA ARG A 213 12.86 -11.79 -9.89
C ARG A 213 13.20 -11.17 -8.53
N ARG A 214 13.19 -11.95 -7.45
CA ARG A 214 13.59 -11.48 -6.11
C ARG A 214 15.10 -11.31 -5.96
N GLY A 215 15.90 -12.19 -6.54
CA GLY A 215 17.37 -12.13 -6.52
C GLY A 215 17.92 -10.92 -7.25
N ALA A 216 17.36 -10.57 -8.41
CA ALA A 216 17.71 -9.35 -9.14
C ALA A 216 17.52 -8.09 -8.26
N LYS A 217 16.43 -8.03 -7.48
CA LYS A 217 16.15 -6.92 -6.54
C LYS A 217 17.18 -6.87 -5.42
N ALA A 218 17.51 -8.01 -4.80
CA ALA A 218 18.53 -8.08 -3.76
C ALA A 218 19.93 -7.66 -4.26
N ALA A 219 20.28 -8.02 -5.49
CA ALA A 219 21.55 -7.64 -6.10
C ALA A 219 21.68 -6.13 -6.33
N VAL A 220 20.58 -5.47 -6.75
CA VAL A 220 20.53 -4.00 -6.88
C VAL A 220 20.74 -3.33 -5.52
N PHE A 221 20.07 -3.81 -4.47
CA PHE A 221 20.22 -3.26 -3.12
C PHE A 221 21.62 -3.49 -2.53
N GLY A 222 22.20 -4.66 -2.78
CA GLY A 222 23.57 -4.97 -2.40
C GLY A 222 24.59 -4.08 -3.12
N ARG A 223 24.31 -3.65 -4.36
CA ARG A 223 25.11 -2.62 -5.04
C ARG A 223 24.89 -1.26 -4.41
N LEU A 224 23.65 -0.86 -4.17
CA LEU A 224 23.32 0.42 -3.54
C LEU A 224 24.02 0.59 -2.17
N ASN A 225 24.11 -0.47 -1.36
CA ASN A 225 24.85 -0.44 -0.10
C ASN A 225 26.38 -0.35 -0.26
N ARG A 226 26.95 -1.00 -1.28
CA ARG A 226 28.40 -1.07 -1.48
C ARG A 226 28.97 0.14 -2.21
N SER A 227 28.27 0.63 -3.23
CA SER A 227 28.74 1.68 -4.15
C SER A 227 27.81 2.88 -4.25
N GLY A 228 26.75 2.93 -3.43
CA GLY A 228 25.81 4.05 -3.44
C GLY A 228 26.47 5.33 -2.92
N LYS A 229 26.28 6.42 -3.66
CA LYS A 229 26.65 7.77 -3.26
C LYS A 229 25.53 8.37 -2.40
N ILE A 230 25.84 9.37 -1.60
CA ILE A 230 24.86 10.06 -0.75
C ILE A 230 24.63 11.46 -1.31
N ALA A 231 23.37 11.84 -1.44
CA ALA A 231 22.93 13.20 -1.74
C ALA A 231 21.97 13.69 -0.64
N SER A 232 21.90 15.00 -0.48
CA SER A 232 20.86 15.64 0.33
C SER A 232 19.60 15.81 -0.53
N GLY A 233 18.45 15.55 0.06
CA GLY A 233 17.15 15.84 -0.54
C GLY A 233 16.11 16.13 0.52
N GLN A 234 14.85 16.10 0.13
CA GLN A 234 13.73 16.41 1.00
C GLN A 234 12.55 15.49 0.74
N ILE A 235 11.76 15.21 1.78
CA ILE A 235 10.48 14.54 1.63
C ILE A 235 9.55 15.46 0.84
N ALA A 236 9.07 14.98 -0.30
CA ALA A 236 8.14 15.73 -1.13
C ALA A 236 6.70 15.53 -0.67
N ASP A 237 6.31 14.29 -0.40
CA ASP A 237 4.96 13.93 0.01
C ASP A 237 4.95 12.62 0.81
N ARG A 238 3.86 12.34 1.54
CA ARG A 238 3.63 11.08 2.25
C ARG A 238 2.16 10.67 2.17
N TRP A 239 1.89 9.40 1.97
CA TRP A 239 0.53 8.85 1.92
C TRP A 239 0.50 7.45 2.51
N THR A 240 -0.71 6.92 2.73
CA THR A 240 -0.90 5.51 3.05
C THR A 240 -1.55 4.83 1.84
N GLU A 241 -1.01 3.68 1.48
CA GLU A 241 -1.58 2.80 0.47
C GLU A 241 -2.17 1.58 1.19
N TRP A 242 -3.33 1.14 0.76
CA TRP A 242 -4.04 0.04 1.39
C TRP A 242 -3.82 -1.22 0.56
N GLU A 243 -3.05 -2.16 1.09
CA GLU A 243 -2.85 -3.46 0.46
C GLU A 243 -3.99 -4.38 0.90
N MET A 244 -4.88 -4.71 -0.05
CA MET A 244 -6.13 -5.42 0.22
C MET A 244 -5.93 -6.82 0.80
N GLU A 245 -4.74 -7.39 0.63
CA GLU A 245 -4.44 -8.77 0.99
C GLU A 245 -4.02 -8.93 2.47
N ASP A 246 -3.49 -7.88 3.11
CA ASP A 246 -2.80 -8.01 4.41
C ASP A 246 -3.33 -7.09 5.54
N VAL A 247 -4.45 -6.37 5.35
CA VAL A 247 -5.08 -5.46 6.34
C VAL A 247 -4.04 -4.59 7.09
N SER A 248 -2.97 -4.20 6.39
CA SER A 248 -1.90 -3.40 6.97
C SER A 248 -1.72 -2.14 6.15
N ASP A 249 -1.71 -0.99 6.84
CA ASP A 249 -1.45 0.28 6.20
C ASP A 249 0.00 0.28 5.67
N VAL A 250 0.16 0.43 4.36
CA VAL A 250 1.47 0.59 3.72
C VAL A 250 1.83 2.07 3.76
N TYR A 251 2.81 2.41 4.59
CA TYR A 251 3.25 3.79 4.75
C TYR A 251 4.24 4.16 3.64
N MET A 252 3.84 5.11 2.80
CA MET A 252 4.59 5.54 1.63
C MET A 252 5.11 6.97 1.82
N VAL A 253 6.35 7.20 1.36
CA VAL A 253 6.93 8.53 1.25
C VAL A 253 7.51 8.73 -0.13
N SER A 254 7.35 9.93 -0.70
CA SER A 254 8.11 10.38 -1.85
C SER A 254 9.16 11.39 -1.42
N TYR A 255 10.29 11.39 -2.12
CA TYR A 255 11.39 12.29 -1.85
C TYR A 255 12.02 12.78 -3.16
N LEU A 256 12.58 13.98 -3.08
CA LEU A 256 13.22 14.69 -4.18
C LEU A 256 14.67 14.99 -3.81
N PHE A 257 15.59 14.78 -4.74
CA PHE A 257 16.98 15.22 -4.62
C PHE A 257 17.53 15.72 -5.94
N GLU A 258 18.48 16.64 -5.87
CA GLU A 258 19.16 17.22 -7.02
C GLU A 258 20.59 16.70 -7.11
N LEU A 259 21.05 16.37 -8.32
CA LEU A 259 22.44 16.06 -8.62
C LEU A 259 23.02 17.11 -9.55
N GLN A 260 24.26 17.53 -9.28
CA GLN A 260 25.00 18.38 -10.20
C GLN A 260 25.56 17.53 -11.35
N ARG A 261 25.27 17.95 -12.58
CA ARG A 261 25.85 17.43 -13.81
C ARG A 261 27.27 17.96 -14.00
N ARG A 262 28.05 17.27 -14.85
CA ARG A 262 29.42 17.68 -15.20
C ARG A 262 29.49 19.03 -15.93
N ASP A 263 28.42 19.43 -16.61
CA ASP A 263 28.30 20.72 -17.31
C ASP A 263 27.82 21.87 -16.42
N GLY A 264 27.66 21.63 -15.11
CA GLY A 264 27.12 22.60 -14.16
C GLY A 264 25.60 22.65 -14.12
N GLY A 265 24.90 21.87 -14.96
CA GLY A 265 23.45 21.71 -14.87
C GLY A 265 23.04 20.96 -13.60
N LYS A 266 21.75 21.01 -13.27
CA LYS A 266 21.16 20.24 -12.18
C LYS A 266 20.09 19.31 -12.73
N ASP A 267 20.15 18.05 -12.33
CA ASP A 267 19.10 17.07 -12.59
C ASP A 267 18.35 16.76 -11.30
N ALA A 268 17.02 16.84 -11.34
CA ALA A 268 16.16 16.54 -10.21
C ALA A 268 15.58 15.11 -10.34
N PHE A 269 15.67 14.34 -9.26
CA PHE A 269 15.23 12.96 -9.21
C PHE A 269 14.15 12.78 -8.16
N TRP A 270 13.09 12.07 -8.54
CA TRP A 270 11.97 11.73 -7.68
C TRP A 270 11.97 10.24 -7.42
N ALA A 271 11.74 9.85 -6.17
CA ALA A 271 11.52 8.46 -5.85
C ALA A 271 10.50 8.27 -4.74
N LYS A 272 9.90 7.08 -4.70
CA LYS A 272 8.95 6.65 -3.68
C LYS A 272 9.50 5.43 -2.94
N GLN A 273 9.26 5.36 -1.64
CA GLN A 273 9.72 4.27 -0.80
C GLN A 273 8.68 3.93 0.28
N GLN A 274 8.49 2.63 0.49
CA GLN A 274 7.75 2.12 1.64
C GLN A 274 8.63 2.23 2.88
N VAL A 275 8.07 2.79 3.93
CA VAL A 275 8.73 2.99 5.22
C VAL A 275 7.91 2.34 6.33
N SER A 276 8.52 2.15 7.49
CA SER A 276 7.76 1.72 8.68
C SER A 276 6.90 2.89 9.20
N LYS A 277 5.80 2.59 9.89
CA LYS A 277 4.98 3.60 10.58
C LYS A 277 5.81 4.58 11.40
N LYS A 278 6.70 4.04 12.25
CA LYS A 278 7.61 4.82 13.09
C LYS A 278 8.47 5.81 12.29
N LEU A 279 8.91 5.42 11.10
CA LEU A 279 9.70 6.31 10.23
C LEU A 279 8.80 7.30 9.50
N TRP A 280 7.61 6.89 9.06
CA TRP A 280 6.62 7.76 8.44
C TRP A 280 6.18 8.93 9.35
N ASP A 281 5.96 8.65 10.65
CA ASP A 281 5.63 9.66 11.66
C ASP A 281 6.74 10.72 11.80
N ARG A 282 8.00 10.32 11.57
CA ARG A 282 9.20 11.16 11.69
C ARG A 282 9.57 11.92 10.41
N LEU A 283 8.85 11.68 9.32
CA LEU A 283 9.17 12.24 8.00
C LEU A 283 8.00 13.09 7.48
N PRO A 284 7.70 14.24 8.11
CA PRO A 284 6.75 15.19 7.53
C PRO A 284 7.28 15.74 6.18
N PRO A 285 6.40 16.23 5.28
CA PRO A 285 6.82 16.91 4.07
C PRO A 285 7.85 18.02 4.35
N ARG A 286 8.77 18.25 3.41
CA ARG A 286 9.90 19.18 3.49
C ARG A 286 10.98 18.83 4.53
N THR A 287 10.90 17.66 5.16
CA THR A 287 11.98 17.19 6.05
C THR A 287 13.25 16.93 5.23
N PRO A 288 14.40 17.52 5.59
CA PRO A 288 15.65 17.23 4.93
C PRO A 288 16.09 15.80 5.24
N VAL A 289 16.48 15.05 4.21
CA VAL A 289 16.87 13.64 4.31
C VAL A 289 18.12 13.35 3.51
N LYS A 290 18.90 12.36 3.97
CA LYS A 290 19.99 11.79 3.18
C LYS A 290 19.46 10.66 2.33
N ILE A 291 19.77 10.72 1.04
CA ILE A 291 19.34 9.76 0.04
C ILE A 291 20.59 9.09 -0.52
N ARG A 292 20.61 7.76 -0.45
CA ARG A 292 21.64 6.95 -1.07
C ARG A 292 21.17 6.56 -2.46
N TYR A 293 21.97 6.81 -3.48
CA TYR A 293 21.64 6.54 -4.89
C TYR A 293 22.80 5.85 -5.63
N LEU A 294 22.51 5.12 -6.71
CA LEU A 294 23.55 4.55 -7.58
C LEU A 294 24.08 5.63 -8.53
N GLY A 295 25.40 5.81 -8.58
CA GLY A 295 26.02 6.86 -9.38
C GLY A 295 25.86 6.69 -10.90
N ASP A 296 25.74 5.45 -11.36
CA ASP A 296 25.48 5.06 -12.75
C ASP A 296 23.99 5.06 -13.10
N ASN A 297 23.10 5.00 -12.10
CA ASN A 297 21.65 5.07 -12.29
C ASN A 297 20.95 5.72 -11.08
N PRO A 298 20.86 7.06 -11.03
CA PRO A 298 20.30 7.78 -9.88
C PRO A 298 18.82 7.48 -9.58
N ASN A 299 18.08 6.93 -10.55
CA ASN A 299 16.69 6.49 -10.32
C ASN A 299 16.61 5.33 -9.33
N VAL A 300 17.72 4.60 -9.13
CA VAL A 300 17.86 3.63 -8.05
C VAL A 300 18.38 4.34 -6.81
N SER A 301 17.46 4.71 -5.92
CA SER A 301 17.77 5.40 -4.68
C SER A 301 16.99 4.84 -3.50
N ARG A 302 17.41 5.18 -2.28
CA ARG A 302 16.70 4.91 -1.03
C ARG A 302 17.02 5.96 0.03
N LEU A 303 16.11 6.17 0.96
CA LEU A 303 16.36 6.92 2.19
C LEU A 303 17.40 6.21 3.07
N GLU A 304 18.35 6.98 3.58
CA GLU A 304 19.36 6.49 4.51
C GLU A 304 18.80 6.51 5.94
N MET A 305 18.40 5.34 6.44
CA MET A 305 17.69 5.19 7.72
C MET A 305 18.56 5.37 8.98
N HIS A 306 19.86 5.69 8.85
CA HIS A 306 20.77 5.83 10.00
C HIS A 306 20.71 7.20 10.69
N TYR A 307 19.68 7.99 10.44
CA TYR A 307 19.49 9.24 11.16
C TYR A 307 19.11 8.97 12.62
N LYS A 308 20.08 9.20 13.51
CA LYS A 308 19.76 9.61 14.88
C LYS A 308 19.18 11.01 14.77
N LEU A 309 17.85 11.08 14.71
CA LEU A 309 17.10 12.29 15.07
C LEU A 309 17.30 12.55 16.56
#